data_AF-A0A520CN64-F1
#
_entry.id   AF-A0A520CN64-F1
#
_cell.length_a   1.000
_cell.length_b   1.000
_cell.length_c   1.000
_cell.angle_alpha   90.00
_cell.angle_beta   90.00
_cell.angle_gamma   90.00
#
_symmetry.space_group_name_H-M   'P 1'
#
loop_
_entity.id
_entity.type
_entity.pdbx_description
1 polymer ?
#
loop_
_entity_poly.entity_id
_entity_poly.type
_entity_poly.pdbx_seq_one_letter_code
_entity_poly.pdbx_strand_id
1 'polypeptide(L)'
;MLISPPFLPERGSLSEQAWLDLAMAAPPFALAETGAPEGSFPLSLGLAWHNGLHIQAPQPAGTHLPVRAIADGQVVFVHPPTTPVPDIDHPLNYNPFKTDTPRAAWTSDGFLVVRHTSEIGAVGTTPTEVTYFSVCMHLAGIAPNPRSKAPWKMGDAVYRKEALGAPGWIYGHGGQIHFEICCDEANLQRFMPRAPAWSHPLAPEAPTSDGRTDSVFGSVHVYLPAGTPTSTTSPTHHVRVARGASGGASAASDHFPPDTLQQPLWVRITHDRGDAFIDSFDRLGERIGTTHRDPDYEYDLYVTATQRHDSLSDAAKATSSPSGWYELLRFGRNLGSDPLPGDVAHWRRIPTATGTVWADLNAQGTHKFSDADFPAVMGWNCFDDDTSPTDQRCDSVRLRMLVRDPTQPESIRDPQALARRLGNAAVRARLRRAVCRFPSEWERETIVQRYGGLTRDFRPADGDEAGTRKWQRFVDHAKAITFDGLPAEFLSADWRF
;
A
#
# COMPACT_ATOMS: atom_id res chain seq x y z
N MET A 1 6.42 8.97 -11.51
CA MET A 1 6.44 7.98 -10.42
C MET A 1 7.36 8.49 -9.33
N LEU A 2 6.79 8.86 -8.18
CA LEU A 2 7.51 9.48 -7.05
C LEU A 2 8.42 8.49 -6.32
N ILE A 3 8.03 7.22 -6.28
CA ILE A 3 8.77 6.13 -5.64
C ILE A 3 9.14 5.02 -6.64
N SER A 4 10.20 4.27 -6.38
CA SER A 4 10.55 3.00 -7.05
C SER A 4 10.72 1.89 -6.02
N PRO A 5 10.63 0.61 -6.40
CA PRO A 5 11.14 -0.46 -5.56
C PRO A 5 12.67 -0.31 -5.31
N PRO A 6 13.19 -0.87 -4.22
CA PRO A 6 14.61 -0.81 -3.85
C PRO A 6 15.49 -1.71 -4.74
N PHE A 7 14.89 -2.60 -5.54
CA PHE A 7 15.58 -3.32 -6.61
C PHE A 7 14.98 -2.98 -7.97
N LEU A 8 15.81 -2.91 -9.01
CA LEU A 8 15.41 -2.50 -10.36
C LEU A 8 15.78 -3.60 -11.37
N PRO A 9 15.06 -4.73 -11.40
CA PRO A 9 15.29 -5.75 -12.42
C PRO A 9 14.91 -5.21 -13.80
N GLU A 10 15.43 -5.83 -14.86
CA GLU A 10 15.03 -5.49 -16.22
C GLU A 10 13.53 -5.75 -16.41
N ARG A 11 12.83 -4.77 -17.01
CA ARG A 11 11.37 -4.86 -17.20
C ARG A 11 10.98 -5.79 -18.34
N GLY A 12 11.72 -5.78 -19.45
CA GLY A 12 11.40 -6.55 -20.64
C GLY A 12 9.93 -6.38 -21.07
N SER A 13 9.22 -7.49 -21.26
CA SER A 13 7.79 -7.54 -21.59
C SER A 13 6.88 -7.77 -20.37
N LEU A 14 7.40 -7.69 -19.15
CA LEU A 14 6.60 -7.89 -17.94
C LEU A 14 5.53 -6.80 -17.81
N SER A 15 4.35 -7.19 -17.34
CA SER A 15 3.38 -6.24 -16.82
C SER A 15 3.97 -5.48 -15.63
N GLU A 16 3.39 -4.32 -15.30
CA GLU A 16 3.86 -3.56 -14.13
C GLU A 16 3.80 -4.39 -12.85
N GLN A 17 2.69 -5.10 -12.61
CA GLN A 17 2.54 -5.97 -11.44
C GLN A 17 3.60 -7.07 -11.41
N ALA A 18 3.84 -7.75 -12.53
CA ALA A 18 4.85 -8.82 -12.59
C ALA A 18 6.27 -8.28 -12.38
N TRP A 19 6.56 -7.07 -12.86
CA TRP A 19 7.84 -6.40 -12.61
C TRP A 19 7.99 -6.00 -11.13
N LEU A 20 6.93 -5.49 -10.50
CA LEU A 20 6.93 -5.17 -9.07
C LEU A 20 7.07 -6.43 -8.20
N ASP A 21 6.38 -7.52 -8.55
CA ASP A 21 6.49 -8.80 -7.85
C ASP A 21 7.91 -9.36 -7.91
N LEU A 22 8.62 -9.14 -9.03
CA LEU A 22 10.04 -9.49 -9.16
C LEU A 22 10.93 -8.54 -8.33
N ALA A 23 10.66 -7.23 -8.38
CA ALA A 23 11.45 -6.21 -7.70
C ALA A 23 11.31 -6.22 -6.16
N MET A 24 10.18 -6.71 -5.66
CA MET A 24 9.81 -6.81 -4.24
C MET A 24 9.56 -8.26 -3.82
N ALA A 25 10.27 -9.21 -4.43
CA ALA A 25 10.04 -10.64 -4.21
C ALA A 25 10.23 -10.99 -2.73
N ALA A 26 9.27 -11.74 -2.17
CA ALA A 26 9.40 -12.27 -0.81
C ALA A 26 10.54 -13.31 -0.75
N PRO A 27 11.19 -13.49 0.41
CA PRO A 27 12.12 -14.58 0.65
C PRO A 27 11.52 -15.95 0.28
N PRO A 28 12.33 -16.89 -0.24
CA PRO A 28 11.87 -18.23 -0.57
C PRO A 28 11.62 -19.10 0.68
N PHE A 29 12.01 -18.62 1.86
CA PHE A 29 11.84 -19.30 3.14
C PHE A 29 10.56 -18.84 3.84
N ALA A 30 9.83 -19.80 4.41
CA ALA A 30 8.63 -19.56 5.19
C ALA A 30 8.86 -19.94 6.65
N LEU A 31 8.25 -19.18 7.57
CA LEU A 31 8.26 -19.49 8.99
C LEU A 31 7.37 -20.72 9.23
N ALA A 32 7.94 -21.79 9.80
CA ALA A 32 7.24 -23.07 9.99
C ALA A 32 5.92 -22.95 10.78
N GLU A 33 5.85 -22.01 11.74
CA GLU A 33 4.69 -21.83 12.61
C GLU A 33 3.53 -21.09 11.94
N THR A 34 3.82 -20.24 10.96
CA THR A 34 2.83 -19.35 10.33
C THR A 34 2.56 -19.68 8.87
N GLY A 35 3.48 -20.38 8.21
CA GLY A 35 3.50 -20.62 6.76
C GLY A 35 3.67 -19.34 5.93
N ALA A 36 3.90 -18.19 6.56
CA ALA A 36 4.15 -16.92 5.89
C ALA A 36 5.62 -16.82 5.48
N PRO A 37 5.93 -16.08 4.39
CA PRO A 37 7.31 -15.74 4.09
C PRO A 37 8.00 -15.10 5.29
N GLU A 38 9.28 -15.40 5.47
CA GLU A 38 10.13 -14.76 6.47
C GLU A 38 10.09 -13.23 6.35
N GLY A 39 9.89 -12.54 7.46
CA GLY A 39 9.80 -11.08 7.51
C GLY A 39 8.60 -10.52 6.75
N SER A 40 7.41 -11.07 6.98
CA SER A 40 6.16 -10.55 6.39
C SER A 40 5.67 -9.31 7.12
N PHE A 41 5.24 -8.30 6.36
CA PHE A 41 4.52 -7.12 6.86
C PHE A 41 2.99 -7.32 6.85
N PRO A 42 2.24 -6.76 7.82
CA PRO A 42 2.69 -6.12 9.06
C PRO A 42 2.90 -7.11 10.21
N LEU A 43 2.61 -8.39 9.99
CA LEU A 43 2.65 -9.44 11.01
C LEU A 43 3.57 -10.59 10.58
N SER A 44 4.45 -10.99 11.48
CA SER A 44 5.44 -12.05 11.26
C SER A 44 5.35 -13.13 12.36
N LEU A 45 6.49 -13.51 12.93
CA LEU A 45 6.61 -14.55 13.96
C LEU A 45 5.63 -14.31 15.13
N GLY A 46 4.85 -15.34 15.49
CA GLY A 46 3.98 -15.30 16.66
C GLY A 46 2.88 -14.22 16.62
N LEU A 47 2.51 -13.73 15.43
CA LEU A 47 1.60 -12.58 15.28
C LEU A 47 2.19 -11.27 15.86
N ALA A 48 3.51 -11.15 15.93
CA ALA A 48 4.19 -9.91 16.29
C ALA A 48 4.20 -8.92 15.13
N TRP A 49 4.20 -7.63 15.47
CA TRP A 49 4.46 -6.55 14.54
C TRP A 49 5.83 -6.71 13.88
N HIS A 50 5.89 -6.41 12.58
CA HIS A 50 7.12 -6.37 11.81
C HIS A 50 7.15 -5.06 11.05
N ASN A 51 8.19 -4.26 11.27
CA ASN A 51 8.26 -2.86 10.87
C ASN A 51 8.16 -2.58 9.37
N GLY A 52 8.50 -3.58 8.57
CA GLY A 52 8.59 -3.54 7.12
C GLY A 52 8.54 -4.97 6.60
N LEU A 53 9.13 -5.23 5.44
CA LEU A 53 9.20 -6.57 4.87
C LEU A 53 10.62 -6.98 4.53
N HIS A 54 10.88 -8.28 4.57
CA HIS A 54 12.08 -8.81 3.94
C HIS A 54 11.87 -8.94 2.43
N ILE A 55 12.90 -8.59 1.67
CA ILE A 55 12.88 -8.65 0.20
C ILE A 55 14.09 -9.47 -0.26
N GLN A 56 13.84 -10.47 -1.08
CA GLN A 56 14.87 -11.21 -1.81
C GLN A 56 15.30 -10.40 -3.03
N ALA A 57 16.58 -10.03 -3.06
CA ALA A 57 17.17 -9.31 -4.18
C ALA A 57 17.14 -10.19 -5.45
N PRO A 58 16.61 -9.67 -6.57
CA PRO A 58 16.69 -10.36 -7.86
C PRO A 58 18.14 -10.68 -8.21
N GLN A 59 18.35 -11.84 -8.84
CA GLN A 59 19.69 -12.37 -9.11
C GLN A 59 19.89 -12.66 -10.61
N PRO A 60 19.83 -11.65 -11.50
CA PRO A 60 20.13 -11.87 -12.91
C PRO A 60 21.57 -12.36 -13.07
N ALA A 61 21.76 -13.40 -13.89
CA ALA A 61 23.06 -14.01 -14.14
C ALA A 61 23.86 -14.42 -12.88
N GLY A 62 23.17 -14.81 -11.80
CA GLY A 62 23.81 -15.32 -10.59
C GLY A 62 24.38 -14.25 -9.65
N THR A 63 24.19 -12.96 -9.92
CA THR A 63 24.59 -11.87 -9.01
C THR A 63 23.39 -11.07 -8.53
N HIS A 64 23.27 -10.86 -7.21
CA HIS A 64 22.17 -10.08 -6.65
C HIS A 64 22.27 -8.62 -7.09
N LEU A 65 21.13 -8.02 -7.42
CA LEU A 65 21.05 -6.60 -7.74
C LEU A 65 21.40 -5.75 -6.51
N PRO A 66 22.04 -4.57 -6.72
CA PRO A 66 22.28 -3.63 -5.63
C PRO A 66 20.96 -3.00 -5.16
N VAL A 67 20.94 -2.63 -3.88
CA VAL A 67 19.85 -1.87 -3.25
C VAL A 67 19.92 -0.42 -3.72
N ARG A 68 18.76 0.15 -4.05
CA ARG A 68 18.60 1.45 -4.69
C ARG A 68 17.71 2.36 -3.85
N ALA A 69 17.99 3.65 -3.86
CA ALA A 69 17.12 4.64 -3.25
C ALA A 69 15.76 4.67 -3.93
N ILE A 70 14.68 4.63 -3.14
CA ILE A 70 13.32 4.58 -3.66
C ILE A 70 12.80 5.94 -4.15
N ALA A 71 13.35 7.03 -3.62
CA ALA A 71 12.97 8.40 -3.92
C ALA A 71 14.16 9.34 -3.60
N ASP A 72 14.04 10.59 -4.04
CA ASP A 72 14.96 11.65 -3.65
C ASP A 72 14.81 11.95 -2.15
N GLY A 73 15.89 12.35 -1.49
CA GLY A 73 15.87 12.60 -0.06
C GLY A 73 17.24 12.96 0.51
N GLN A 74 17.41 12.69 1.80
CA GLN A 74 18.63 12.98 2.55
C GLN A 74 18.92 11.84 3.52
N VAL A 75 20.17 11.42 3.62
CA VAL A 75 20.61 10.46 4.64
C VAL A 75 20.45 11.11 6.01
N VAL A 76 19.66 10.49 6.89
CA VAL A 76 19.48 10.93 8.29
C VAL A 76 20.10 9.97 9.28
N PHE A 77 20.44 8.75 8.88
CA PHE A 77 21.21 7.81 9.69
C PHE A 77 21.92 6.78 8.80
N VAL A 78 23.12 6.37 9.18
CA VAL A 78 23.88 5.32 8.49
C VAL A 78 24.75 4.55 9.47
N HIS A 79 24.72 3.23 9.38
CA HIS A 79 25.58 2.30 10.10
C HIS A 79 26.25 1.35 9.10
N PRO A 80 27.58 1.40 8.95
CA PRO A 80 28.32 0.43 8.12
C PRO A 80 28.20 -0.99 8.69
N PRO A 81 28.11 -2.03 7.85
CA PRO A 81 27.99 -3.40 8.33
C PRO A 81 29.27 -3.90 8.99
N THR A 82 29.07 -4.72 10.01
CA THR A 82 30.08 -5.57 10.62
C THR A 82 30.54 -6.63 9.62
N THR A 83 31.86 -6.85 9.55
CA THR A 83 32.43 -7.91 8.70
C THR A 83 32.03 -9.29 9.24
N PRO A 84 31.56 -10.23 8.39
CA PRO A 84 31.20 -11.58 8.83
C PRO A 84 32.31 -12.26 9.62
N VAL A 85 31.96 -12.76 10.80
CA VAL A 85 32.85 -13.59 11.63
C VAL A 85 32.32 -15.03 11.73
N PRO A 86 33.21 -16.05 11.74
CA PRO A 86 32.80 -17.45 11.76
C PRO A 86 32.40 -17.97 13.15
N ASP A 87 32.54 -17.14 14.20
CA ASP A 87 32.20 -17.51 15.57
C ASP A 87 30.68 -17.67 15.74
N ILE A 88 30.25 -18.89 16.08
CA ILE A 88 28.84 -19.24 16.26
C ILE A 88 28.19 -18.53 17.45
N ASP A 89 28.98 -18.12 18.43
CA ASP A 89 28.50 -17.40 19.61
C ASP A 89 28.46 -15.88 19.40
N HIS A 90 28.97 -15.40 18.26
CA HIS A 90 28.84 -14.00 17.89
C HIS A 90 27.35 -13.60 17.81
N PRO A 91 26.94 -12.44 18.35
CA PRO A 91 25.54 -12.01 18.35
C PRO A 91 24.88 -11.94 16.97
N LEU A 92 25.66 -11.66 15.92
CA LEU A 92 25.17 -11.66 14.53
C LEU A 92 25.08 -13.06 13.90
N ASN A 93 25.56 -14.12 14.56
CA ASN A 93 25.37 -15.53 14.16
C ASN A 93 24.20 -16.16 14.93
N TYR A 94 23.03 -15.55 14.85
CA TYR A 94 21.82 -16.02 15.51
C TYR A 94 20.97 -16.85 14.55
N ASN A 95 20.67 -18.09 14.94
CA ASN A 95 19.79 -18.97 14.18
C ASN A 95 18.46 -19.17 14.94
N PRO A 96 17.35 -18.56 14.49
CA PRO A 96 16.03 -18.74 15.10
C PRO A 96 15.38 -20.07 14.74
N PHE A 97 15.91 -20.82 13.76
CA PHE A 97 15.31 -22.06 13.30
C PHE A 97 15.76 -23.22 14.19
N LYS A 98 14.82 -24.09 14.56
CA LYS A 98 15.11 -25.29 15.34
C LYS A 98 16.05 -26.20 14.54
N THR A 99 17.32 -26.23 14.93
CA THR A 99 18.31 -27.18 14.39
C THR A 99 18.86 -28.02 15.53
N ASP A 100 18.95 -29.34 15.33
CA ASP A 100 19.52 -30.29 16.31
C ASP A 100 21.02 -30.05 16.57
N THR A 101 21.65 -29.19 15.77
CA THR A 101 23.05 -28.79 15.91
C THR A 101 23.14 -27.27 15.77
N PRO A 102 23.81 -26.56 16.70
CA PRO A 102 24.11 -25.15 16.53
C PRO A 102 24.85 -24.92 15.20
N ARG A 103 24.39 -23.95 14.40
CA ARG A 103 25.06 -23.52 13.17
C ARG A 103 25.12 -21.99 13.12
N ALA A 104 26.25 -21.46 12.65
CA ALA A 104 26.40 -20.05 12.36
C ALA A 104 25.38 -19.65 11.28
N ALA A 105 24.63 -18.58 11.55
CA ALA A 105 23.59 -18.05 10.69
C ALA A 105 23.73 -16.52 10.68
N TRP A 106 24.61 -16.03 9.80
CA TRP A 106 24.99 -14.63 9.79
C TRP A 106 23.78 -13.73 9.45
N THR A 107 23.60 -12.67 10.21
CA THR A 107 22.67 -11.59 9.95
C THR A 107 23.46 -10.28 9.82
N SER A 108 23.32 -9.60 8.68
CA SER A 108 24.02 -8.33 8.44
C SER A 108 23.38 -7.19 9.24
N ASP A 109 24.16 -6.20 9.66
CA ASP A 109 23.74 -5.05 10.48
C ASP A 109 24.00 -3.70 9.78
N GLY A 110 24.28 -3.72 8.47
CA GLY A 110 24.34 -2.50 7.68
C GLY A 110 22.95 -1.87 7.57
N PHE A 111 22.86 -0.60 7.96
CA PHE A 111 21.60 0.11 8.14
C PHE A 111 21.67 1.52 7.58
N LEU A 112 20.62 1.95 6.88
CA LEU A 112 20.55 3.28 6.29
C LEU A 112 19.12 3.80 6.33
N VAL A 113 18.95 5.04 6.80
CA VAL A 113 17.67 5.74 6.84
C VAL A 113 17.75 6.99 5.97
N VAL A 114 16.79 7.14 5.07
CA VAL A 114 16.63 8.33 4.21
C VAL A 114 15.34 9.03 4.58
N ARG A 115 15.43 10.34 4.85
CA ARG A 115 14.26 11.22 4.94
C ARG A 115 13.93 11.75 3.55
N HIS A 116 12.67 11.65 3.17
CA HIS A 116 12.13 12.12 1.90
C HIS A 116 11.19 13.27 2.15
N THR A 117 11.28 14.30 1.31
CA THR A 117 10.29 15.38 1.24
C THR A 117 9.90 15.52 -0.21
N SER A 118 8.59 15.44 -0.49
CA SER A 118 8.07 15.46 -1.86
C SER A 118 6.75 16.20 -1.92
N GLU A 119 6.51 16.85 -3.05
CA GLU A 119 5.20 17.37 -3.42
C GLU A 119 4.40 16.24 -4.09
N ILE A 120 3.17 16.00 -3.62
CA ILE A 120 2.27 14.97 -4.19
C ILE A 120 1.14 15.56 -5.03
N GLY A 121 0.98 16.89 -4.98
CA GLY A 121 -0.16 17.60 -5.55
C GLY A 121 -0.12 19.08 -5.19
N ALA A 122 -1.21 19.81 -5.42
CA ALA A 122 -1.35 21.19 -5.00
C ALA A 122 -2.82 21.60 -4.79
N VAL A 123 -3.06 22.46 -3.80
CA VAL A 123 -4.31 23.22 -3.67
C VAL A 123 -4.11 24.59 -4.31
N GLY A 124 -4.65 24.77 -5.52
CA GLY A 124 -4.35 25.96 -6.33
C GLY A 124 -2.85 26.01 -6.67
N THR A 125 -2.16 27.03 -6.18
CA THR A 125 -0.70 27.19 -6.35
C THR A 125 0.12 26.74 -5.14
N THR A 126 -0.52 26.23 -4.08
CA THR A 126 0.18 25.78 -2.86
C THR A 126 0.43 24.27 -2.96
N PRO A 127 1.70 23.81 -3.00
CA PRO A 127 2.00 22.39 -3.07
C PRO A 127 1.54 21.63 -1.82
N THR A 128 1.04 20.41 -2.03
CA THR A 128 0.80 19.45 -0.96
C THR A 128 2.10 18.70 -0.70
N GLU A 129 2.87 19.15 0.28
CA GLU A 129 4.15 18.56 0.68
C GLU A 129 3.97 17.45 1.74
N VAL A 130 4.69 16.35 1.58
CA VAL A 130 4.74 15.23 2.53
C VAL A 130 6.17 14.87 2.87
N THR A 131 6.39 14.50 4.13
CA THR A 131 7.65 13.94 4.64
C THR A 131 7.43 12.51 5.13
N TYR A 132 8.34 11.62 4.76
CA TYR A 132 8.34 10.22 5.14
C TYR A 132 9.78 9.68 5.16
N PHE A 133 9.97 8.50 5.72
CA PHE A 133 11.27 7.85 5.80
C PHE A 133 11.25 6.52 5.05
N SER A 134 12.38 6.16 4.46
CA SER A 134 12.65 4.79 4.05
C SER A 134 13.86 4.23 4.79
N VAL A 135 13.80 2.94 5.08
CA VAL A 135 14.83 2.23 5.84
C VAL A 135 15.27 1.02 5.04
N CYS A 136 16.59 0.85 4.91
CA CYS A 136 17.21 -0.37 4.41
C CYS A 136 18.08 -0.98 5.51
N MET A 137 17.71 -2.18 5.97
CA MET A 137 18.45 -2.95 6.97
C MET A 137 18.95 -4.27 6.37
N HIS A 138 19.92 -4.88 7.04
CA HIS A 138 20.63 -6.09 6.62
C HIS A 138 21.46 -5.90 5.35
N LEU A 139 22.02 -4.71 5.13
CA LEU A 139 22.97 -4.47 4.04
C LEU A 139 24.31 -5.13 4.35
N ALA A 140 24.88 -5.85 3.39
CA ALA A 140 26.23 -6.42 3.51
C ALA A 140 27.35 -5.43 3.17
N GLY A 141 26.99 -4.32 2.52
CA GLY A 141 27.91 -3.25 2.19
C GLY A 141 27.13 -1.98 1.91
N ILE A 142 27.68 -0.84 2.34
CA ILE A 142 27.17 0.47 1.97
C ILE A 142 27.94 0.96 0.75
N ALA A 143 27.23 1.32 -0.31
CA ALA A 143 27.84 1.86 -1.51
C ALA A 143 28.44 3.25 -1.21
N PRO A 144 29.55 3.65 -1.87
CA PRO A 144 30.05 5.02 -1.73
C PRO A 144 29.04 6.01 -2.34
N ASN A 145 28.95 7.19 -1.74
CA ASN A 145 28.16 8.30 -2.26
C ASN A 145 28.54 8.56 -3.74
N PRO A 146 27.59 8.49 -4.70
CA PRO A 146 27.91 8.56 -6.12
C PRO A 146 28.61 9.84 -6.56
N ARG A 147 28.42 10.94 -5.83
CA ARG A 147 28.99 12.26 -6.13
C ARG A 147 30.35 12.46 -5.46
N SER A 148 30.46 12.22 -4.16
CA SER A 148 31.71 12.44 -3.42
C SER A 148 32.69 11.27 -3.49
N LYS A 149 32.21 10.08 -3.87
CA LYS A 149 32.93 8.78 -3.80
C LYS A 149 33.40 8.40 -2.38
N ALA A 150 32.95 9.12 -1.35
CA ALA A 150 33.22 8.84 0.05
C ALA A 150 32.07 8.03 0.68
N PRO A 151 32.24 7.48 1.90
CA PRO A 151 31.11 6.94 2.65
C PRO A 151 30.00 7.98 2.82
N TRP A 152 28.74 7.52 2.82
CA TRP A 152 27.60 8.38 3.14
C TRP A 152 27.75 8.96 4.54
N LYS A 153 27.30 10.20 4.70
CA LYS A 153 27.15 10.85 6.00
C LYS A 153 25.78 11.48 6.13
N MET A 154 25.36 11.71 7.37
CA MET A 154 24.14 12.47 7.65
C MET A 154 24.17 13.81 6.92
N GLY A 155 23.04 14.18 6.31
CA GLY A 155 22.91 15.39 5.53
C GLY A 155 23.22 15.24 4.04
N ASP A 156 23.87 14.15 3.61
CA ASP A 156 24.07 13.90 2.18
C ASP A 156 22.73 13.74 1.48
N ALA A 157 22.53 14.49 0.39
CA ALA A 157 21.39 14.27 -0.49
C ALA A 157 21.42 12.84 -1.06
N VAL A 158 20.28 12.27 -1.41
CA VAL A 158 20.14 10.98 -2.08
C VAL A 158 19.20 11.21 -3.26
N TYR A 159 19.53 10.67 -4.42
CA TYR A 159 18.65 10.72 -5.58
C TYR A 159 18.06 9.35 -5.89
N ARG A 160 16.81 9.33 -6.36
CA ARG A 160 16.08 8.14 -6.72
C ARG A 160 16.89 7.28 -7.67
N LYS A 161 16.97 5.97 -7.37
CA LYS A 161 17.75 4.94 -8.09
C LYS A 161 19.27 5.03 -7.90
N GLU A 162 19.80 5.92 -7.07
CA GLU A 162 21.20 5.82 -6.65
C GLU A 162 21.42 4.52 -5.88
N ALA A 163 22.58 3.88 -6.06
CA ALA A 163 22.92 2.67 -5.31
C ALA A 163 23.21 3.05 -3.86
N LEU A 164 22.53 2.38 -2.92
CA LEU A 164 22.72 2.55 -1.48
C LEU A 164 23.63 1.48 -0.89
N GLY A 165 23.60 0.27 -1.44
CA GLY A 165 24.38 -0.84 -0.89
C GLY A 165 24.15 -2.17 -1.60
N ALA A 166 24.73 -3.21 -1.03
CA ALA A 166 24.53 -4.60 -1.44
C ALA A 166 23.56 -5.29 -0.47
N PRO A 167 22.64 -6.13 -0.98
CA PRO A 167 21.81 -6.97 -0.11
C PRO A 167 22.70 -7.92 0.68
N GLY A 168 22.36 -8.17 1.94
CA GLY A 168 23.16 -8.98 2.84
C GLY A 168 22.49 -10.29 3.20
N TRP A 169 22.64 -10.66 4.47
CA TRP A 169 22.15 -11.92 5.01
C TRP A 169 21.18 -11.68 6.15
N ILE A 170 20.16 -12.53 6.21
CA ILE A 170 19.23 -12.61 7.33
C ILE A 170 19.19 -14.07 7.76
N TYR A 171 19.63 -14.36 8.99
CA TYR A 171 19.68 -15.72 9.55
C TYR A 171 20.39 -16.74 8.63
N GLY A 172 21.47 -16.30 7.97
CA GLY A 172 22.25 -17.10 7.02
C GLY A 172 21.67 -17.16 5.60
N HIS A 173 20.48 -16.63 5.35
CA HIS A 173 19.90 -16.53 4.01
C HIS A 173 20.45 -15.31 3.27
N GLY A 174 21.18 -15.54 2.18
CA GLY A 174 21.85 -14.48 1.42
C GLY A 174 20.97 -13.75 0.40
N GLY A 175 21.38 -12.53 0.06
CA GLY A 175 20.71 -11.69 -0.94
C GLY A 175 19.41 -11.09 -0.45
N GLN A 176 19.27 -10.87 0.86
CA GLN A 176 18.06 -10.33 1.47
C GLN A 176 18.31 -8.96 2.12
N ILE A 177 17.25 -8.16 2.21
CA ILE A 177 17.21 -6.93 3.01
C ILE A 177 15.90 -6.90 3.80
N HIS A 178 15.88 -6.14 4.89
CA HIS A 178 14.63 -5.61 5.42
C HIS A 178 14.41 -4.19 4.86
N PHE A 179 13.19 -3.90 4.43
CA PHE A 179 12.80 -2.61 3.87
C PHE A 179 11.51 -2.09 4.50
N GLU A 180 11.51 -0.81 4.90
CA GLU A 180 10.40 -0.15 5.58
C GLU A 180 10.15 1.24 4.97
N ILE A 181 8.88 1.66 4.94
CA ILE A 181 8.44 3.04 4.73
C ILE A 181 7.57 3.45 5.90
N CYS A 182 7.82 4.63 6.47
CA CYS A 182 7.05 5.15 7.59
C CYS A 182 6.90 6.68 7.56
N CYS A 183 5.87 7.18 8.23
CA CYS A 183 5.65 8.61 8.43
C CYS A 183 4.98 8.88 9.78
N ASP A 184 4.94 10.14 10.19
CA ASP A 184 4.15 10.56 11.36
C ASP A 184 2.66 10.71 10.98
N GLU A 185 1.81 10.87 11.99
CA GLU A 185 0.37 11.08 11.83
C GLU A 185 0.03 12.29 10.94
N ALA A 186 0.77 13.40 11.08
CA ALA A 186 0.49 14.63 10.33
C ALA A 186 0.73 14.43 8.83
N ASN A 187 1.80 13.71 8.46
CA ASN A 187 2.09 13.37 7.08
C ASN A 187 1.17 12.25 6.57
N LEU A 188 0.76 11.29 7.41
CA LEU A 188 -0.26 10.32 7.04
C LEU A 188 -1.57 11.02 6.62
N GLN A 189 -2.03 12.01 7.37
CA GLN A 189 -3.24 12.77 7.02
C GLN A 189 -3.11 13.55 5.69
N ARG A 190 -1.88 13.89 5.29
CA ARG A 190 -1.61 14.48 3.97
C ARG A 190 -1.57 13.45 2.86
N PHE A 191 -1.07 12.24 3.13
CA PHE A 191 -1.13 11.11 2.18
C PHE A 191 -2.56 10.63 1.99
N MET A 192 -3.27 10.42 3.09
CA MET A 192 -4.59 9.84 3.19
C MET A 192 -5.58 10.91 3.70
N PRO A 193 -6.36 11.55 2.82
CA PRO A 193 -7.26 12.65 3.19
C PRO A 193 -8.48 12.16 3.99
N ARG A 194 -8.84 10.87 3.88
CA ARG A 194 -9.83 10.26 4.77
C ARG A 194 -9.21 10.09 6.16
N ALA A 195 -10.03 10.11 7.21
CA ALA A 195 -9.56 9.78 8.55
C ALA A 195 -8.77 8.45 8.52
N PRO A 196 -7.61 8.36 9.18
CA PRO A 196 -6.75 7.17 9.22
C PRO A 196 -7.36 6.12 10.14
N ALA A 197 -8.57 5.69 9.79
CA ALA A 197 -9.41 4.78 10.54
C ALA A 197 -9.64 3.49 9.75
N TRP A 198 -9.98 2.46 10.51
CA TRP A 198 -10.44 1.19 9.99
C TRP A 198 -11.87 1.30 9.46
N SER A 199 -12.12 0.73 8.28
CA SER A 199 -13.45 0.54 7.71
C SER A 199 -13.84 -0.93 7.80
N HIS A 200 -15.01 -1.24 8.36
CA HIS A 200 -15.47 -2.61 8.49
C HIS A 200 -15.68 -3.24 7.10
N PRO A 201 -14.92 -4.28 6.69
CA PRO A 201 -14.94 -4.78 5.32
C PRO A 201 -16.29 -5.41 4.93
N LEU A 202 -17.03 -5.96 5.90
CA LEU A 202 -18.37 -6.53 5.67
C LEU A 202 -19.52 -5.52 5.81
N ALA A 203 -19.23 -4.29 6.25
CA ALA A 203 -20.21 -3.25 6.49
C ALA A 203 -19.64 -1.86 6.13
N PRO A 204 -19.13 -1.68 4.90
CA PRO A 204 -18.63 -0.38 4.48
C PRO A 204 -19.80 0.60 4.33
N GLU A 205 -19.56 1.85 4.72
CA GLU A 205 -20.51 2.94 4.54
C GLU A 205 -20.42 3.49 3.10
N ALA A 206 -21.54 4.00 2.59
CA ALA A 206 -21.55 4.70 1.31
C ALA A 206 -20.82 6.05 1.48
N PRO A 207 -19.96 6.46 0.52
CA PRO A 207 -19.36 7.78 0.57
C PRO A 207 -20.42 8.87 0.46
N THR A 208 -20.15 10.01 1.06
CA THR A 208 -21.03 11.20 1.06
C THR A 208 -20.42 12.40 0.35
N SER A 209 -19.17 12.30 -0.08
CA SER A 209 -18.43 13.32 -0.82
C SER A 209 -17.45 12.67 -1.79
N ASP A 210 -16.99 13.46 -2.77
CA ASP A 210 -15.83 13.08 -3.57
C ASP A 210 -14.56 13.00 -2.71
N GLY A 211 -13.55 12.32 -3.26
CA GLY A 211 -12.19 12.30 -2.72
C GLY A 211 -11.46 13.62 -2.98
N ARG A 212 -10.18 13.66 -2.60
CA ARG A 212 -9.32 14.84 -2.73
C ARG A 212 -9.16 15.29 -4.18
N THR A 213 -8.88 16.56 -4.40
CA THR A 213 -8.65 17.16 -5.73
C THR A 213 -7.24 17.68 -5.92
N ASP A 214 -6.48 17.85 -4.83
CA ASP A 214 -5.12 18.39 -4.85
C ASP A 214 -4.10 17.38 -5.40
N SER A 215 -4.33 16.08 -5.20
CA SER A 215 -3.52 14.98 -5.73
C SER A 215 -4.42 13.93 -6.36
N VAL A 216 -4.25 13.66 -7.65
CA VAL A 216 -5.01 12.64 -8.39
C VAL A 216 -4.04 11.77 -9.18
N PHE A 217 -3.92 10.50 -8.82
CA PHE A 217 -3.03 9.54 -9.50
C PHE A 217 -3.60 8.13 -9.51
N GLY A 218 -3.02 7.29 -10.36
CA GLY A 218 -3.40 5.88 -10.49
C GLY A 218 -4.77 5.70 -11.14
N SER A 219 -5.51 4.70 -10.67
CA SER A 219 -6.87 4.44 -11.12
C SER A 219 -7.86 5.47 -10.57
N VAL A 220 -8.89 5.78 -11.37
CA VAL A 220 -10.07 6.52 -10.91
C VAL A 220 -11.07 5.51 -10.35
N HIS A 221 -11.70 5.82 -9.21
CA HIS A 221 -12.75 5.01 -8.61
C HIS A 221 -14.02 5.84 -8.48
N VAL A 222 -15.16 5.30 -8.91
CA VAL A 222 -16.45 5.98 -8.86
C VAL A 222 -17.46 5.12 -8.12
N TYR A 223 -18.01 5.63 -7.03
CA TYR A 223 -19.17 5.05 -6.36
C TYR A 223 -20.44 5.40 -7.13
N LEU A 224 -21.22 4.39 -7.48
CA LEU A 224 -22.53 4.53 -8.10
C LEU A 224 -23.61 4.04 -7.12
N PRO A 225 -24.55 4.90 -6.68
CA PRO A 225 -25.66 4.45 -5.87
C PRO A 225 -26.66 3.63 -6.69
N ALA A 226 -27.49 2.85 -6.01
CA ALA A 226 -28.70 2.33 -6.62
C ALA A 226 -29.54 3.51 -7.14
N GLY A 227 -30.16 3.36 -8.31
CA GLY A 227 -30.83 4.45 -9.03
C GLY A 227 -29.98 5.18 -10.05
N THR A 228 -28.68 4.89 -10.15
CA THR A 228 -27.82 5.47 -11.19
C THR A 228 -28.40 5.16 -12.58
N PRO A 229 -28.61 6.17 -13.45
CA PRO A 229 -29.12 5.97 -14.81
C PRO A 229 -28.24 5.02 -15.63
N THR A 230 -28.89 4.15 -16.40
CA THR A 230 -28.25 3.20 -17.30
C THR A 230 -28.85 3.24 -18.70
N SER A 231 -28.16 2.65 -19.68
CA SER A 231 -28.65 2.43 -21.04
C SER A 231 -28.09 1.15 -21.63
N THR A 232 -28.91 0.40 -22.36
CA THR A 232 -28.49 -0.80 -23.10
C THR A 232 -27.82 -0.45 -24.42
N THR A 233 -28.03 0.76 -24.94
CA THR A 233 -27.41 1.28 -26.17
C THR A 233 -26.47 2.45 -25.85
N SER A 234 -25.53 2.73 -26.75
CA SER A 234 -24.61 3.86 -26.59
C SER A 234 -25.38 5.19 -26.53
N PRO A 235 -25.23 5.99 -25.46
CA PRO A 235 -25.93 7.26 -25.33
C PRO A 235 -25.46 8.28 -26.37
N THR A 236 -26.41 8.92 -27.06
CA THR A 236 -26.15 9.97 -28.05
C THR A 236 -26.23 11.39 -27.49
N HIS A 237 -26.71 11.53 -26.24
CA HIS A 237 -26.79 12.79 -25.51
C HIS A 237 -25.94 12.72 -24.25
N HIS A 238 -25.12 13.74 -24.04
CA HIS A 238 -24.17 13.81 -22.92
C HIS A 238 -24.50 14.90 -21.90
N VAL A 239 -25.67 15.52 -22.05
CA VAL A 239 -26.26 16.45 -21.10
C VAL A 239 -27.61 15.89 -20.68
N ARG A 240 -27.88 15.87 -19.37
CA ARG A 240 -29.11 15.32 -18.84
C ARG A 240 -30.28 16.25 -19.17
N VAL A 241 -31.34 15.68 -19.73
CA VAL A 241 -32.61 16.39 -19.85
C VAL A 241 -33.27 16.43 -18.48
N ALA A 242 -33.79 17.59 -18.06
CA ALA A 242 -34.58 17.71 -16.84
C ALA A 242 -35.74 16.69 -16.87
N ARG A 243 -35.65 15.63 -16.07
CA ARG A 243 -36.77 14.70 -15.90
C ARG A 243 -37.85 15.44 -15.12
N GLY A 244 -39.10 15.39 -15.60
CA GLY A 244 -40.26 15.80 -14.80
C GLY A 244 -40.33 15.02 -13.49
N ALA A 245 -41.16 15.44 -12.54
CA ALA A 245 -41.25 14.94 -11.17
C ALA A 245 -41.73 13.47 -11.02
N SER A 246 -41.27 12.53 -11.86
CA SER A 246 -41.28 11.10 -11.52
C SER A 246 -40.29 10.90 -10.37
N GLY A 247 -40.78 10.37 -9.25
CA GLY A 247 -39.99 10.16 -8.03
C GLY A 247 -38.63 9.51 -8.31
N GLY A 248 -37.61 9.97 -7.58
CA GLY A 248 -36.27 9.38 -7.66
C GLY A 248 -36.26 7.91 -7.26
N ALA A 249 -35.23 7.20 -7.69
CA ALA A 249 -35.00 5.83 -7.23
C ALA A 249 -34.86 5.79 -5.70
N SER A 250 -35.45 4.78 -5.07
CA SER A 250 -35.42 4.59 -3.63
C SER A 250 -35.38 3.11 -3.30
N ALA A 251 -34.25 2.67 -2.75
CA ALA A 251 -34.09 1.32 -2.21
C ALA A 251 -35.02 1.05 -1.02
N ALA A 252 -35.39 2.09 -0.25
CA ALA A 252 -36.26 1.96 0.91
C ALA A 252 -37.72 1.63 0.53
N SER A 253 -38.14 2.03 -0.67
CA SER A 253 -39.50 1.81 -1.18
C SER A 253 -39.55 0.82 -2.35
N ASP A 254 -38.44 0.14 -2.66
CA ASP A 254 -38.27 -0.74 -3.83
C ASP A 254 -38.76 -0.11 -5.14
N HIS A 255 -38.58 1.21 -5.27
CA HIS A 255 -39.01 1.97 -6.44
C HIS A 255 -37.78 2.37 -7.24
N PHE A 256 -37.59 1.75 -8.40
CA PHE A 256 -36.53 2.09 -9.33
C PHE A 256 -37.14 2.44 -10.68
N PRO A 257 -36.85 3.62 -11.24
CA PRO A 257 -37.20 3.92 -12.63
C PRO A 257 -36.61 2.84 -13.55
N PRO A 258 -37.28 2.55 -14.69
CA PRO A 258 -36.67 1.71 -15.72
C PRO A 258 -35.30 2.28 -16.11
N ASP A 259 -34.38 1.38 -16.48
CA ASP A 259 -33.02 1.72 -16.88
C ASP A 259 -32.21 2.41 -15.77
N THR A 260 -32.26 1.87 -14.55
CA THR A 260 -31.38 2.28 -13.45
C THR A 260 -30.70 1.10 -12.77
N LEU A 261 -29.53 1.34 -12.15
CA LEU A 261 -28.89 0.34 -11.31
C LEU A 261 -29.78 -0.02 -10.13
N GLN A 262 -29.94 -1.31 -9.86
CA GLN A 262 -30.76 -1.81 -8.75
C GLN A 262 -29.99 -1.89 -7.43
N GLN A 263 -28.66 -1.98 -7.51
CA GLN A 263 -27.77 -2.05 -6.36
C GLN A 263 -26.61 -1.08 -6.54
N PRO A 264 -26.06 -0.53 -5.44
CA PRO A 264 -24.87 0.28 -5.53
C PRO A 264 -23.67 -0.58 -5.94
N LEU A 265 -22.75 0.03 -6.68
CA LEU A 265 -21.49 -0.61 -7.09
C LEU A 265 -20.39 0.43 -7.22
N TRP A 266 -19.14 -0.04 -7.23
CA TRP A 266 -17.97 0.78 -7.52
C TRP A 266 -17.46 0.48 -8.93
N VAL A 267 -17.03 1.51 -9.64
CA VAL A 267 -16.38 1.40 -10.95
C VAL A 267 -14.95 1.85 -10.81
N ARG A 268 -14.00 1.06 -11.30
CA ARG A 268 -12.60 1.47 -11.43
C ARG A 268 -12.25 1.68 -12.89
N ILE A 269 -11.60 2.79 -13.20
CA ILE A 269 -11.07 3.11 -14.52
C ILE A 269 -9.55 3.20 -14.42
N THR A 270 -8.86 2.30 -15.10
CA THR A 270 -7.40 2.28 -15.20
C THR A 270 -6.99 2.59 -16.63
N HIS A 271 -6.01 3.46 -16.80
CA HIS A 271 -5.44 3.74 -18.12
C HIS A 271 -4.08 3.06 -18.23
N ASP A 272 -3.85 2.31 -19.30
CA ASP A 272 -2.56 1.67 -19.59
C ASP A 272 -2.29 1.71 -21.09
N ARG A 273 -1.15 2.30 -21.47
CA ARG A 273 -0.63 2.38 -22.85
C ARG A 273 -1.67 2.90 -23.87
N GLY A 274 -2.51 3.84 -23.46
CA GLY A 274 -3.50 4.48 -24.31
C GLY A 274 -4.91 3.88 -24.22
N ASP A 275 -5.06 2.69 -23.67
CA ASP A 275 -6.36 2.05 -23.44
C ASP A 275 -6.96 2.47 -22.10
N ALA A 276 -8.28 2.34 -21.96
CA ALA A 276 -8.96 2.36 -20.68
C ALA A 276 -9.55 0.98 -20.33
N PHE A 277 -9.31 0.53 -19.11
CA PHE A 277 -9.84 -0.70 -18.53
C PHE A 277 -10.84 -0.35 -17.43
N ILE A 278 -12.06 -0.87 -17.56
CA ILE A 278 -13.18 -0.61 -16.65
C ILE A 278 -13.54 -1.89 -15.92
N ASP A 279 -13.39 -1.85 -14.60
CA ASP A 279 -13.81 -2.92 -13.69
C ASP A 279 -15.01 -2.44 -12.86
N SER A 280 -15.91 -3.36 -12.52
CA SER A 280 -16.98 -3.12 -11.55
C SER A 280 -16.74 -3.96 -10.30
N PHE A 281 -17.13 -3.42 -9.13
CA PHE A 281 -17.06 -4.09 -7.85
C PHE A 281 -18.37 -3.87 -7.10
N ASP A 282 -18.78 -4.84 -6.29
CA ASP A 282 -19.92 -4.65 -5.41
C ASP A 282 -19.59 -3.70 -4.24
N ARG A 283 -20.55 -3.52 -3.33
CA ARG A 283 -20.34 -2.67 -2.14
C ARG A 283 -19.23 -3.15 -1.22
N LEU A 284 -18.82 -4.42 -1.29
CA LEU A 284 -17.80 -5.05 -0.46
C LEU A 284 -16.42 -5.09 -1.14
N GLY A 285 -16.33 -4.63 -2.39
CA GLY A 285 -15.09 -4.65 -3.17
C GLY A 285 -14.86 -5.95 -3.94
N GLU A 286 -15.86 -6.84 -4.02
CA GLU A 286 -15.77 -8.05 -4.82
C GLU A 286 -16.02 -7.75 -6.29
N ARG A 287 -15.19 -8.31 -7.18
CA ARG A 287 -15.24 -7.99 -8.62
C ARG A 287 -16.52 -8.54 -9.26
N ILE A 288 -17.19 -7.70 -10.05
CA ILE A 288 -18.39 -8.03 -10.81
C ILE A 288 -18.04 -8.17 -12.30
N GLY A 289 -18.43 -9.29 -12.89
CA GLY A 289 -18.29 -9.52 -14.32
C GLY A 289 -16.83 -9.55 -14.79
N THR A 290 -16.64 -9.28 -16.08
CA THR A 290 -15.32 -9.28 -16.73
C THR A 290 -14.93 -7.84 -17.07
N THR A 291 -13.66 -7.49 -16.87
CA THR A 291 -13.09 -6.20 -17.24
C THR A 291 -13.47 -5.82 -18.67
N HIS A 292 -14.00 -4.60 -18.84
CA HIS A 292 -14.26 -4.03 -20.15
C HIS A 292 -13.04 -3.22 -20.60
N ARG A 293 -12.63 -3.37 -21.86
CA ARG A 293 -11.53 -2.61 -22.47
C ARG A 293 -12.09 -1.68 -23.52
N ASP A 294 -11.77 -0.40 -23.38
CA ASP A 294 -11.92 0.63 -24.39
C ASP A 294 -10.55 0.88 -25.03
N PRO A 295 -10.30 0.36 -26.26
CA PRO A 295 -9.04 0.57 -26.95
C PRO A 295 -8.85 2.03 -27.32
N ASP A 296 -7.59 2.49 -27.33
CA ASP A 296 -7.17 3.82 -27.82
C ASP A 296 -7.84 5.01 -27.12
N TYR A 297 -8.50 4.77 -25.98
CA TYR A 297 -9.30 5.76 -25.26
C TYR A 297 -8.54 7.06 -24.98
N GLU A 298 -7.31 6.99 -24.47
CA GLU A 298 -6.54 8.19 -24.14
C GLU A 298 -6.14 9.00 -25.39
N TYR A 299 -5.93 8.33 -26.53
CA TYR A 299 -5.63 9.00 -27.79
C TYR A 299 -6.87 9.73 -28.35
N ASP A 300 -8.06 9.16 -28.12
CA ASP A 300 -9.33 9.71 -28.59
C ASP A 300 -9.97 10.74 -27.63
N LEU A 301 -9.42 10.93 -26.43
CA LEU A 301 -9.98 11.82 -25.41
C LEU A 301 -10.18 13.25 -25.90
N TYR A 302 -9.16 13.83 -26.55
CA TYR A 302 -9.24 15.21 -27.04
C TYR A 302 -10.34 15.38 -28.10
N VAL A 303 -10.40 14.43 -29.04
CA VAL A 303 -11.41 14.43 -30.11
C VAL A 303 -12.81 14.28 -29.52
N THR A 304 -12.98 13.32 -28.61
CA THR A 304 -14.26 13.06 -27.93
C THR A 304 -14.71 14.27 -27.11
N ALA A 305 -13.80 14.89 -26.35
CA ALA A 305 -14.12 16.05 -25.53
C ALA A 305 -14.57 17.25 -26.37
N THR A 306 -13.87 17.50 -27.50
CA THR A 306 -14.22 18.56 -28.45
C THR A 306 -15.59 18.29 -29.10
N GLN A 307 -15.82 17.05 -29.57
CA GLN A 307 -17.12 16.67 -30.15
C GLN A 307 -18.28 16.85 -29.17
N ARG A 308 -18.08 16.50 -27.89
CA ARG A 308 -19.12 16.69 -26.85
C ARG A 308 -19.41 18.17 -26.62
N HIS A 309 -18.39 19.01 -26.53
CA HIS A 309 -18.57 20.46 -26.47
C HIS A 309 -19.32 20.98 -27.71
N ASP A 310 -18.91 20.55 -28.91
CA ASP A 310 -19.49 21.02 -30.18
C ASP A 310 -20.93 20.58 -30.40
N SER A 311 -21.34 19.48 -29.79
CA SER A 311 -22.72 18.95 -29.84
C SER A 311 -23.75 19.77 -29.05
N LEU A 312 -23.29 20.70 -28.21
CA LEU A 312 -24.15 21.54 -27.38
C LEU A 312 -24.84 22.66 -28.19
N SER A 313 -25.94 23.18 -27.65
CA SER A 313 -26.53 24.43 -28.16
C SER A 313 -25.60 25.62 -27.89
N ASP A 314 -25.74 26.70 -28.67
CA ASP A 314 -24.92 27.91 -28.50
C ASP A 314 -24.97 28.48 -27.08
N ALA A 315 -26.14 28.43 -26.44
CA ALA A 315 -26.32 28.86 -25.06
C ALA A 315 -25.53 27.97 -24.07
N ALA A 316 -25.52 26.65 -24.27
CA ALA A 316 -24.78 25.72 -23.41
C ALA A 316 -23.27 25.73 -23.69
N LYS A 317 -22.85 26.06 -24.92
CA LYS A 317 -21.42 26.26 -25.25
C LYS A 317 -20.80 27.42 -24.47
N ALA A 318 -21.57 28.46 -24.16
CA ALA A 318 -21.07 29.61 -23.40
C ALA A 318 -20.59 29.28 -21.97
N THR A 319 -21.03 28.15 -21.40
CA THR A 319 -20.63 27.66 -20.07
C THR A 319 -19.95 26.29 -20.13
N SER A 320 -19.29 26.00 -21.25
CA SER A 320 -18.69 24.70 -21.56
C SER A 320 -17.36 24.91 -22.26
N SER A 321 -16.45 23.94 -22.13
CA SER A 321 -15.15 23.98 -22.79
C SER A 321 -14.68 22.56 -23.13
N PRO A 322 -13.94 22.34 -24.23
CA PRO A 322 -13.35 21.04 -24.52
C PRO A 322 -12.46 20.51 -23.38
N SER A 323 -11.73 21.38 -22.68
CA SER A 323 -10.88 20.98 -21.56
C SER A 323 -11.67 20.51 -20.33
N GLY A 324 -12.77 21.19 -19.97
CA GLY A 324 -13.67 20.70 -18.91
C GLY A 324 -14.25 19.32 -19.23
N TRP A 325 -14.62 19.06 -20.49
CA TRP A 325 -15.03 17.73 -20.94
C TRP A 325 -13.90 16.70 -20.87
N TYR A 326 -12.69 17.09 -21.25
CA TYR A 326 -11.51 16.23 -21.18
C TYR A 326 -11.26 15.78 -19.75
N GLU A 327 -11.31 16.71 -18.79
CA GLU A 327 -11.11 16.38 -17.37
C GLU A 327 -12.21 15.46 -16.83
N LEU A 328 -13.48 15.73 -17.14
CA LEU A 328 -14.58 14.84 -16.77
C LEU A 328 -14.35 13.41 -17.28
N LEU A 329 -13.96 13.27 -18.55
CA LEU A 329 -13.74 11.98 -19.18
C LEU A 329 -12.52 11.25 -18.58
N ARG A 330 -11.42 11.98 -18.32
CA ARG A 330 -10.17 11.39 -17.84
C ARG A 330 -10.16 11.08 -16.35
N PHE A 331 -10.75 11.96 -15.55
CA PHE A 331 -10.68 11.94 -14.07
C PHE A 331 -12.03 11.66 -13.40
N GLY A 332 -13.12 11.59 -14.17
CA GLY A 332 -14.47 11.44 -13.65
C GLY A 332 -15.10 12.73 -13.11
N ARG A 333 -14.33 13.82 -13.06
CA ARG A 333 -14.71 15.12 -12.47
C ARG A 333 -13.89 16.25 -13.07
N ASN A 334 -14.43 17.47 -12.98
CA ASN A 334 -13.73 18.70 -13.36
C ASN A 334 -12.83 19.13 -12.18
N LEU A 335 -11.51 19.08 -12.37
CA LEU A 335 -10.52 19.44 -11.35
C LEU A 335 -10.07 20.90 -11.48
N GLY A 336 -10.02 21.41 -12.70
CA GLY A 336 -9.65 22.77 -13.04
C GLY A 336 -10.81 23.76 -13.00
N SER A 337 -10.52 25.01 -13.37
CA SER A 337 -11.51 26.09 -13.48
C SER A 337 -12.25 26.12 -14.82
N ASP A 338 -11.90 25.23 -15.74
CA ASP A 338 -12.42 25.27 -17.10
C ASP A 338 -13.92 24.94 -17.12
N PRO A 339 -14.75 25.69 -17.86
CA PRO A 339 -16.19 25.53 -17.79
C PRO A 339 -16.66 24.14 -18.23
N LEU A 340 -17.59 23.57 -17.48
CA LEU A 340 -18.28 22.32 -17.78
C LEU A 340 -19.77 22.47 -17.43
N PRO A 341 -20.71 22.01 -18.29
CA PRO A 341 -22.14 22.09 -17.98
C PRO A 341 -22.48 21.35 -16.68
N GLY A 342 -23.29 21.96 -15.80
CA GLY A 342 -23.63 21.38 -14.49
C GLY A 342 -24.47 20.10 -14.56
N ASP A 343 -25.18 19.89 -15.66
CA ASP A 343 -26.04 18.75 -15.95
C ASP A 343 -25.37 17.70 -16.86
N VAL A 344 -24.05 17.78 -17.01
CA VAL A 344 -23.27 16.85 -17.83
C VAL A 344 -23.33 15.41 -17.32
N ALA A 345 -23.50 14.47 -18.26
CA ALA A 345 -23.44 13.04 -18.02
C ALA A 345 -22.06 12.47 -18.39
N HIS A 346 -21.56 11.54 -17.58
CA HIS A 346 -20.35 10.78 -17.86
C HIS A 346 -20.70 9.33 -18.16
N TRP A 347 -21.24 9.09 -19.35
CA TRP A 347 -21.57 7.74 -19.79
C TRP A 347 -20.32 6.90 -20.05
N ARG A 348 -20.19 5.79 -19.33
CA ARG A 348 -19.17 4.75 -19.55
C ARG A 348 -19.83 3.38 -19.58
N ARG A 349 -19.26 2.46 -20.36
CA ARG A 349 -19.71 1.07 -20.40
C ARG A 349 -19.07 0.30 -19.25
N ILE A 350 -19.88 -0.17 -18.31
CA ILE A 350 -19.42 -0.84 -17.10
C ILE A 350 -19.74 -2.33 -17.14
N PRO A 351 -18.87 -3.20 -16.60
CA PRO A 351 -19.20 -4.60 -16.37
C PRO A 351 -20.37 -4.78 -15.39
N THR A 352 -21.15 -5.83 -15.62
CA THR A 352 -22.25 -6.31 -14.76
C THR A 352 -22.16 -7.83 -14.67
N ALA A 353 -22.94 -8.46 -13.79
CA ALA A 353 -22.95 -9.91 -13.65
C ALA A 353 -23.37 -10.65 -14.94
N THR A 354 -24.13 -10.00 -15.83
CA THR A 354 -24.70 -10.60 -17.04
C THR A 354 -24.12 -10.03 -18.35
N GLY A 355 -23.13 -9.14 -18.28
CA GLY A 355 -22.57 -8.50 -19.46
C GLY A 355 -22.07 -7.10 -19.16
N THR A 356 -22.44 -6.13 -20.00
CA THR A 356 -22.08 -4.72 -19.83
C THR A 356 -23.27 -3.82 -20.06
N VAL A 357 -23.29 -2.66 -19.41
CA VAL A 357 -24.32 -1.63 -19.57
C VAL A 357 -23.66 -0.25 -19.58
N TRP A 358 -24.24 0.73 -20.26
CA TRP A 358 -23.82 2.12 -20.08
C TRP A 358 -24.37 2.65 -18.76
N ALA A 359 -23.54 3.30 -17.95
CA ALA A 359 -23.94 3.96 -16.72
C ALA A 359 -23.41 5.39 -16.70
N ASP A 360 -24.20 6.31 -16.14
CA ASP A 360 -23.80 7.71 -15.98
C ASP A 360 -22.98 7.87 -14.70
N LEU A 361 -21.65 7.89 -14.85
CA LEU A 361 -20.71 8.01 -13.73
C LEU A 361 -20.67 9.41 -13.11
N ASN A 362 -21.41 10.38 -13.67
CA ASN A 362 -21.57 11.71 -13.10
C ASN A 362 -23.02 11.98 -12.65
N ALA A 363 -23.83 10.94 -12.48
CA ALA A 363 -25.19 11.04 -11.94
C ALA A 363 -25.21 11.60 -10.51
N GLN A 364 -26.37 12.11 -10.09
CA GLN A 364 -26.57 12.56 -8.72
C GLN A 364 -26.29 11.43 -7.73
N GLY A 365 -25.56 11.73 -6.65
CA GLY A 365 -25.17 10.76 -5.62
C GLY A 365 -23.95 9.90 -6.00
N THR A 366 -23.34 10.11 -7.16
CA THR A 366 -22.06 9.49 -7.51
C THR A 366 -20.90 10.23 -6.85
N HIS A 367 -19.90 9.49 -6.39
CA HIS A 367 -18.71 10.03 -5.72
C HIS A 367 -17.42 9.53 -6.35
N LYS A 368 -16.45 10.42 -6.61
CA LYS A 368 -15.25 10.15 -7.40
C LYS A 368 -14.00 10.23 -6.54
N PHE A 369 -13.11 9.27 -6.73
CA PHE A 369 -11.86 9.08 -5.99
C PHE A 369 -10.76 8.66 -6.96
N SER A 370 -9.54 8.59 -6.45
CA SER A 370 -8.39 7.98 -7.13
C SER A 370 -7.59 7.12 -6.17
N ASP A 371 -6.49 6.50 -6.62
CA ASP A 371 -5.60 5.77 -5.70
C ASP A 371 -4.97 6.68 -4.64
N ALA A 372 -4.96 8.00 -4.86
CA ALA A 372 -4.54 9.01 -3.88
C ALA A 372 -5.47 9.13 -2.66
N ASP A 373 -6.65 8.53 -2.71
CA ASP A 373 -7.64 8.54 -1.62
C ASP A 373 -7.58 7.30 -0.72
N PHE A 374 -6.73 6.31 -1.06
CA PHE A 374 -6.61 5.05 -0.34
C PHE A 374 -7.99 4.41 -0.06
N PRO A 375 -8.79 4.12 -1.11
CA PRO A 375 -10.18 3.69 -0.95
C PRO A 375 -10.27 2.36 -0.20
N ALA A 376 -11.01 2.34 0.90
CA ALA A 376 -11.15 1.17 1.75
C ALA A 376 -11.84 -0.02 1.07
N VAL A 377 -12.73 0.25 0.11
CA VAL A 377 -13.34 -0.77 -0.75
C VAL A 377 -12.30 -1.50 -1.62
N MET A 378 -11.16 -0.87 -1.90
CA MET A 378 -10.03 -1.52 -2.58
C MET A 378 -9.03 -2.16 -1.60
N GLY A 379 -9.40 -2.29 -0.32
CA GLY A 379 -8.65 -2.98 0.72
C GLY A 379 -7.78 -2.09 1.62
N TRP A 380 -7.59 -0.81 1.30
CA TRP A 380 -6.77 0.10 2.12
C TRP A 380 -7.39 0.37 3.48
N ASN A 381 -6.69 0.03 4.57
CA ASN A 381 -7.19 0.21 5.94
C ASN A 381 -6.11 0.67 6.90
N CYS A 382 -6.50 1.44 7.91
CA CYS A 382 -5.62 1.91 8.97
C CYS A 382 -5.90 1.14 10.27
N PHE A 383 -4.84 0.79 11.00
CA PHE A 383 -4.92 0.04 12.25
C PHE A 383 -4.14 0.78 13.34
N ASP A 384 -4.87 1.37 14.28
CA ASP A 384 -4.37 2.19 15.39
C ASP A 384 -4.89 1.74 16.75
N ASP A 385 -5.58 0.60 16.80
CA ASP A 385 -6.29 0.09 17.99
C ASP A 385 -5.43 -0.83 18.87
N ASP A 386 -4.12 -0.88 18.63
CA ASP A 386 -3.20 -1.59 19.52
C ASP A 386 -2.95 -0.77 20.80
N THR A 387 -3.31 -1.34 21.94
CA THR A 387 -3.22 -0.69 23.24
C THR A 387 -1.90 -0.91 23.97
N SER A 388 -0.99 -1.72 23.40
CA SER A 388 0.27 -2.15 24.01
C SER A 388 1.49 -1.61 23.25
N PRO A 389 1.67 -0.28 23.10
CA PRO A 389 2.71 0.28 22.23
C PRO A 389 4.15 0.01 22.74
N THR A 390 4.32 -0.51 23.95
CA THR A 390 5.64 -0.79 24.52
C THR A 390 6.17 -2.18 24.20
N ASP A 391 5.37 -3.03 23.55
CA ASP A 391 5.79 -4.37 23.12
C ASP A 391 5.53 -4.62 21.63
N GLN A 392 6.11 -5.70 21.09
CA GLN A 392 6.02 -6.04 19.67
C GLN A 392 4.83 -6.97 19.34
N ARG A 393 3.95 -7.27 20.29
CA ARG A 393 2.81 -8.16 20.02
C ARG A 393 1.73 -7.34 19.33
N CYS A 394 1.10 -7.91 18.30
CA CYS A 394 -0.09 -7.30 17.74
C CYS A 394 -1.30 -7.61 18.61
N ASP A 395 -1.73 -6.65 19.42
CA ASP A 395 -2.96 -6.69 20.22
C ASP A 395 -4.14 -5.96 19.52
N SER A 396 -3.94 -5.42 18.30
CA SER A 396 -5.02 -4.88 17.45
C SER A 396 -6.16 -5.88 17.23
N VAL A 397 -7.36 -5.53 17.70
CA VAL A 397 -8.57 -6.34 17.52
C VAL A 397 -9.00 -6.32 16.06
N ARG A 398 -8.94 -5.16 15.41
CA ARG A 398 -9.34 -4.96 14.01
C ARG A 398 -8.45 -5.74 13.05
N LEU A 399 -7.13 -5.76 13.27
CA LEU A 399 -6.21 -6.53 12.42
C LEU A 399 -6.39 -8.04 12.64
N ARG A 400 -6.58 -8.48 13.89
CA ARG A 400 -6.91 -9.88 14.20
C ARG A 400 -8.23 -10.32 13.55
N MET A 401 -9.24 -9.44 13.52
CA MET A 401 -10.50 -9.67 12.78
C MET A 401 -10.28 -9.79 11.27
N LEU A 402 -9.39 -8.97 10.69
CA LEU A 402 -9.04 -9.07 9.27
C LEU A 402 -8.35 -10.40 8.97
N VAL A 403 -7.45 -10.84 9.84
CA VAL A 403 -6.79 -12.14 9.70
C VAL A 403 -7.83 -13.24 9.78
N ARG A 404 -8.66 -13.31 10.84
CA ARG A 404 -9.65 -14.38 11.15
C ARG A 404 -10.51 -14.81 9.95
N ASP A 405 -10.81 -16.11 9.86
CA ASP A 405 -11.80 -16.65 8.95
C ASP A 405 -13.16 -16.54 9.66
N PRO A 406 -14.12 -15.77 9.14
CA PRO A 406 -15.43 -15.66 9.77
C PRO A 406 -16.23 -16.97 9.76
N THR A 407 -15.83 -17.95 8.96
CA THR A 407 -16.51 -19.26 8.82
C THR A 407 -15.95 -20.34 9.73
N GLN A 408 -14.81 -20.09 10.36
CA GLN A 408 -14.11 -21.05 11.21
C GLN A 408 -14.35 -20.75 12.70
N PRO A 409 -14.23 -21.76 13.59
CA PRO A 409 -14.50 -21.58 15.02
C PRO A 409 -13.38 -20.85 15.78
N GLU A 410 -12.29 -20.46 15.12
CA GLU A 410 -11.17 -19.82 15.81
C GLU A 410 -11.56 -18.49 16.48
N SER A 411 -11.05 -18.28 17.69
CA SER A 411 -11.27 -17.01 18.39
C SER A 411 -10.28 -15.96 17.91
N ILE A 412 -10.72 -14.70 17.79
CA ILE A 412 -9.81 -13.55 17.62
C ILE A 412 -8.81 -13.41 18.79
N ARG A 413 -9.04 -14.14 19.90
CA ARG A 413 -8.17 -14.17 21.08
C ARG A 413 -7.15 -15.30 21.06
N ASP A 414 -7.14 -16.15 20.03
CA ASP A 414 -6.16 -17.23 19.87
C ASP A 414 -5.06 -16.81 18.88
N PRO A 415 -3.94 -16.21 19.34
CA PRO A 415 -2.89 -15.72 18.47
C PRO A 415 -2.20 -16.85 17.70
N GLN A 416 -2.13 -18.07 18.24
CA GLN A 416 -1.48 -19.19 17.56
C GLN A 416 -2.32 -19.68 16.38
N ALA A 417 -3.64 -19.78 16.54
CA ALA A 417 -4.54 -20.10 15.43
C ALA A 417 -4.51 -19.03 14.33
N LEU A 418 -4.49 -17.74 14.71
CA LEU A 418 -4.41 -16.63 13.76
C LEU A 418 -3.06 -16.60 13.03
N ALA A 419 -1.95 -16.84 13.73
CA ALA A 419 -0.61 -16.84 13.15
C ALA A 419 -0.46 -17.87 12.00
N ARG A 420 -1.07 -19.07 12.14
CA ARG A 420 -1.09 -20.10 11.08
C ARG A 420 -1.79 -19.64 9.79
N ARG A 421 -2.59 -18.58 9.85
CA ARG A 421 -3.32 -18.05 8.70
C ARG A 421 -2.56 -16.95 7.96
N LEU A 422 -1.44 -16.47 8.49
CA LEU A 422 -0.56 -15.53 7.78
C LEU A 422 0.03 -16.15 6.49
N GLY A 423 0.17 -17.48 6.42
CA GLY A 423 0.53 -18.20 5.19
C GLY A 423 -0.57 -18.26 4.12
N ASN A 424 -1.81 -17.88 4.42
CA ASN A 424 -2.91 -17.92 3.47
C ASN A 424 -2.80 -16.76 2.45
N ALA A 425 -2.87 -17.07 1.15
CA ALA A 425 -2.72 -16.08 0.09
C ALA A 425 -3.76 -14.94 0.15
N ALA A 426 -5.01 -15.22 0.51
CA ALA A 426 -6.07 -14.21 0.65
C ALA A 426 -5.88 -13.33 1.90
N VAL A 427 -5.32 -13.89 2.99
CA VAL A 427 -4.91 -13.08 4.16
C VAL A 427 -3.77 -12.14 3.76
N ARG A 428 -2.72 -12.65 3.11
CA ARG A 428 -1.59 -11.83 2.64
C ARG A 428 -2.04 -10.74 1.67
N ALA A 429 -2.95 -11.06 0.74
CA ALA A 429 -3.48 -10.08 -0.21
C ALA A 429 -4.17 -8.90 0.50
N ARG A 430 -4.90 -9.17 1.59
CA ARG A 430 -5.54 -8.13 2.41
C ARG A 430 -4.53 -7.33 3.22
N LEU A 431 -3.52 -7.98 3.80
CA LEU A 431 -2.48 -7.33 4.61
C LEU A 431 -1.57 -6.39 3.80
N ARG A 432 -1.42 -6.59 2.49
CA ARG A 432 -0.65 -5.70 1.58
C ARG A 432 -1.14 -4.25 1.51
N ARG A 433 -2.34 -3.97 2.02
CA ARG A 433 -2.95 -2.63 2.04
C ARG A 433 -3.27 -2.16 3.47
N ALA A 434 -2.65 -2.79 4.46
CA ALA A 434 -2.74 -2.37 5.84
C ALA A 434 -1.73 -1.26 6.11
N VAL A 435 -2.21 -0.15 6.68
CA VAL A 435 -1.37 0.92 7.22
C VAL A 435 -1.48 0.83 8.73
N CYS A 436 -0.40 0.53 9.41
CA CYS A 436 -0.44 0.13 10.81
C CYS A 436 0.35 1.12 11.67
N ARG A 437 -0.20 1.45 12.84
CA ARG A 437 0.45 2.31 13.82
C ARG A 437 1.13 1.48 14.90
N PHE A 438 2.45 1.46 14.88
CA PHE A 438 3.26 0.85 15.94
C PHE A 438 4.69 1.39 15.89
N PRO A 439 5.39 1.47 17.03
CA PRO A 439 6.71 2.09 17.11
C PRO A 439 7.80 1.28 16.40
N SER A 440 8.97 1.91 16.26
CA SER A 440 10.12 1.30 15.60
C SER A 440 10.80 0.20 16.43
N GLU A 441 11.14 -0.92 15.80
CA GLU A 441 11.94 -2.01 16.38
C GLU A 441 13.45 -1.71 16.42
N TRP A 442 13.90 -0.61 15.81
CA TRP A 442 15.33 -0.32 15.61
C TRP A 442 16.01 0.38 16.80
N GLU A 443 15.25 0.85 17.78
CA GLU A 443 15.77 1.53 18.96
C GLU A 443 16.33 0.54 19.98
N ARG A 444 17.66 0.56 20.17
CA ARG A 444 18.36 -0.40 21.03
C ARG A 444 17.94 -0.33 22.50
N GLU A 445 17.68 0.87 23.01
CA GLU A 445 17.34 1.08 24.42
C GLU A 445 16.03 0.38 24.83
N THR A 446 15.06 0.27 23.90
CA THR A 446 13.74 -0.28 24.18
C THR A 446 13.59 -1.76 23.79
N ILE A 447 14.60 -2.35 23.15
CA ILE A 447 14.49 -3.68 22.52
C ILE A 447 14.15 -4.82 23.50
N VAL A 448 14.71 -4.79 24.72
CA VAL A 448 14.49 -5.83 25.73
C VAL A 448 13.06 -5.77 26.26
N GLN A 449 12.54 -4.55 26.49
CA GLN A 449 11.16 -4.36 26.91
C GLN A 449 10.21 -4.82 25.80
N ARG A 450 10.51 -4.42 24.56
CA ARG A 450 9.71 -4.70 23.36
C ARG A 450 9.47 -6.18 23.13
N TYR A 451 10.51 -6.98 23.30
CA TYR A 451 10.44 -8.43 23.13
C TYR A 451 10.29 -9.21 24.44
N GLY A 452 10.08 -8.53 25.57
CA GLY A 452 9.97 -9.17 26.89
C GLY A 452 8.87 -10.25 26.95
N GLY A 453 7.83 -10.12 26.13
CA GLY A 453 6.78 -11.14 25.96
C GLY A 453 7.29 -12.49 25.46
N LEU A 454 8.33 -12.52 24.61
CA LEU A 454 8.91 -13.75 24.05
C LEU A 454 9.61 -14.61 25.12
N THR A 455 9.92 -14.06 26.30
CA THR A 455 10.48 -14.85 27.42
C THR A 455 9.63 -16.07 27.76
N ARG A 456 8.31 -16.03 27.51
CA ARG A 456 7.40 -17.16 27.69
C ARG A 456 7.57 -18.24 26.60
N ASP A 457 7.93 -17.84 25.39
CA ASP A 457 8.16 -18.75 24.24
C ASP A 457 9.51 -19.46 24.33
N PHE A 458 10.47 -18.89 25.10
CA PHE A 458 11.75 -19.53 25.43
C PHE A 458 11.69 -20.48 26.65
N ARG A 459 10.52 -20.57 27.33
CA ARG A 459 10.26 -21.42 28.51
C ARG A 459 9.45 -22.72 28.34
N PRO A 460 8.73 -23.06 27.25
CA PRO A 460 7.69 -24.10 27.32
C PRO A 460 8.17 -25.54 27.55
N ALA A 461 9.46 -25.85 27.33
CA ALA A 461 10.01 -27.21 27.47
C ALA A 461 11.44 -27.28 28.01
N ASP A 462 12.13 -26.15 28.15
CA ASP A 462 13.52 -26.07 28.60
C ASP A 462 13.57 -25.69 30.09
N GLY A 463 14.44 -26.32 30.88
CA GLY A 463 14.67 -25.88 32.27
C GLY A 463 15.12 -24.41 32.34
N ASP A 464 14.93 -23.76 33.50
CA ASP A 464 15.11 -22.31 33.69
C ASP A 464 16.45 -21.76 33.15
N GLU A 465 17.55 -22.50 33.33
CA GLU A 465 18.87 -22.09 32.84
C GLU A 465 18.99 -22.12 31.31
N ALA A 466 18.40 -23.12 30.65
CA ALA A 466 18.45 -23.26 29.20
C ALA A 466 17.56 -22.20 28.53
N GLY A 467 16.37 -21.94 29.08
CA GLY A 467 15.52 -20.84 28.65
C GLY A 467 16.19 -19.47 28.84
N THR A 468 16.88 -19.26 29.97
CA THR A 468 17.65 -18.03 30.23
C THR A 468 18.78 -17.82 29.22
N ARG A 469 19.54 -18.87 28.87
CA ARG A 469 20.58 -18.78 27.84
C ARG A 469 20.02 -18.46 26.46
N LYS A 470 18.89 -19.07 26.07
CA LYS A 470 18.22 -18.78 24.78
C LYS A 470 17.77 -17.32 24.72
N TRP A 471 17.15 -16.83 25.80
CA TRP A 471 16.74 -15.44 25.93
C TRP A 471 17.93 -14.49 25.84
N GLN A 472 19.03 -14.77 26.55
CA GLN A 472 20.21 -13.91 26.51
C GLN A 472 20.81 -13.85 25.10
N ARG A 473 20.93 -14.99 24.39
CA ARG A 473 21.39 -15.01 22.98
C ARG A 473 20.49 -14.18 22.07
N PHE A 474 19.16 -14.24 22.26
CA PHE A 474 18.23 -13.40 21.52
C PHE A 474 18.44 -11.91 21.84
N VAL A 475 18.58 -11.55 23.11
CA VAL A 475 18.82 -10.15 23.53
C VAL A 475 20.11 -9.61 22.94
N ASP A 476 21.19 -10.39 22.99
CA ASP A 476 22.48 -9.98 22.42
C ASP A 476 22.37 -9.79 20.91
N HIS A 477 21.68 -10.71 20.22
CA HIS A 477 21.38 -10.58 18.80
C HIS A 477 20.58 -9.32 18.49
N ALA A 478 19.45 -9.11 19.17
CA ALA A 478 18.57 -7.97 18.96
C ALA A 478 19.30 -6.64 19.21
N LYS A 479 20.16 -6.56 20.23
CA LYS A 479 21.02 -5.39 20.48
C LYS A 479 22.05 -5.15 19.38
N ALA A 480 22.57 -6.21 18.77
CA ALA A 480 23.54 -6.11 17.68
C ALA A 480 22.94 -5.61 16.36
N ILE A 481 21.63 -5.77 16.16
CA ILE A 481 20.91 -5.31 14.95
C ILE A 481 20.03 -4.08 15.20
N THR A 482 20.18 -3.43 16.35
CA THR A 482 19.48 -2.18 16.72
C THR A 482 20.50 -1.11 17.06
N PHE A 483 20.07 0.16 17.06
CA PHE A 483 20.99 1.30 17.08
C PHE A 483 20.63 2.34 18.14
N ASP A 484 21.68 3.01 18.64
CA ASP A 484 21.55 4.22 19.46
C ASP A 484 21.64 5.46 18.55
N GLY A 485 21.10 6.59 19.01
CA GLY A 485 21.21 7.87 18.30
C GLY A 485 20.40 7.94 17.00
N LEU A 486 19.36 7.11 16.86
CA LEU A 486 18.40 7.23 15.77
C LEU A 486 17.70 8.61 15.84
N PRO A 487 17.42 9.25 14.68
CA PRO A 487 16.76 10.56 14.68
C PRO A 487 15.38 10.52 15.35
N ALA A 488 15.09 11.48 16.22
CA ALA A 488 13.80 11.57 16.92
C ALA A 488 12.61 11.64 15.94
N GLU A 489 12.77 12.35 14.82
CA GLU A 489 11.77 12.44 13.75
C GLU A 489 11.43 11.06 13.14
N PHE A 490 12.43 10.19 13.01
CA PHE A 490 12.24 8.82 12.52
C PHE A 490 11.58 7.94 13.58
N LEU A 491 11.97 8.07 14.86
CA LEU A 491 11.34 7.32 15.96
C LEU A 491 9.87 7.72 16.18
N SER A 492 9.50 8.96 15.84
CA SER A 492 8.10 9.42 15.86
C SER A 492 7.27 9.04 14.62
N ALA A 493 7.89 8.47 13.58
CA ALA A 493 7.20 7.99 12.39
C ALA A 493 6.58 6.61 12.66
N ASP A 494 5.50 6.59 13.44
CA ASP A 494 4.87 5.38 13.96
C ASP A 494 3.83 4.76 13.01
N TRP A 495 3.51 5.41 11.88
CA TRP A 495 2.66 4.84 10.84
C TRP A 495 3.48 4.19 9.73
N ARG A 496 3.14 2.94 9.42
CA ARG A 496 3.92 2.03 8.55
C ARG A 496 3.07 1.51 7.40
N PHE A 497 3.68 1.37 6.23
CA PHE A 497 3.02 1.05 4.95
C PHE A 497 3.39 -0.32 4.39
#